data_AF-A0A7C5EE29-F1
#
_entry.id   AF-A0A7C5EE29-F1
#
_cell.length_a   1.000
_cell.length_b   1.000
_cell.length_c   1.000
_cell.angle_alpha   90.00
_cell.angle_beta   90.00
_cell.angle_gamma   90.00
#
_symmetry.space_group_name_H-M   'P 1'
#
loop_
_entity.id
_entity.type
_entity.pdbx_description
1 polymer ?
#
loop_
_entity_poly.entity_id
_entity_poly.type
_entity_poly.pdbx_seq_one_letter_code
_entity_poly.pdbx_strand_id
1 'polypeptide(L)'
;MPAQQWIHRGLMLLAPYQAGALWIGLLITFILAGNHRRLVSWRNLACLLLLAPAAFLVDAIEWEHRLMRGEGSAETIVTWVFRCLFGFTFLAVLWGLFGSFLAPRRAWRPNVPRKALVVVGLLAVVLNACVVFGRFPDDAGIYSNLGAQRWLETGTLPYGDPGLKGPDSPGHGAAATYSPVLFLAHMPFQFLLGRSHNAADADPMSVSYRWPPLLATQLACFTFQLLALVALFVIGRQLRDASLGWLLVILYALSPFVLGLGQDAVGYVDGVRVREPGIGGLVYISHIAPPALLLMTFALLRKPVLAGAGLGLASACAYFPALMAPAFLGWYLWRRAGAWKFLVGFAVVGLLTVGVIWKMTDDPQGRGAAKLFLESTLEHQEGARADQYGGSPLSFWAHHPQLAKTWKAPLRGDSQLTSPAFLILAGLSLLGLLMAGPWVTPARFALLLVVVPAAFQL
;
A
#
# COMPACT_ATOMS: atom_id res chain seq x y z
N MET A 1 -28.41 -23.86 -1.63
CA MET A 1 -27.43 -22.76 -1.49
C MET A 1 -27.69 -21.70 -2.55
N PRO A 2 -27.77 -20.41 -2.20
CA PRO A 2 -27.94 -19.33 -3.17
C PRO A 2 -26.82 -19.30 -4.23
N ALA A 3 -27.11 -18.92 -5.47
CA ALA A 3 -26.14 -18.87 -6.58
C ALA A 3 -24.87 -18.05 -6.27
N GLN A 4 -25.00 -16.98 -5.48
CA GLN A 4 -23.87 -16.15 -5.03
C GLN A 4 -22.83 -16.94 -4.21
N GLN A 5 -23.26 -17.91 -3.40
CA GLN A 5 -22.34 -18.75 -2.62
C GLN A 5 -21.52 -19.67 -3.52
N TRP A 6 -22.11 -20.18 -4.61
CA TRP A 6 -21.40 -21.01 -5.59
C TRP A 6 -20.36 -20.21 -6.37
N ILE A 7 -20.72 -19.01 -6.82
CA ILE A 7 -19.78 -18.11 -7.53
C ILE A 7 -18.60 -17.76 -6.62
N HIS A 8 -18.87 -17.35 -5.38
CA HIS A 8 -17.82 -17.00 -4.43
C HIS A 8 -16.89 -18.19 -4.13
N ARG A 9 -17.44 -19.39 -3.91
CA ARG A 9 -16.64 -20.62 -3.74
C ARG A 9 -15.79 -20.93 -4.98
N GLY A 10 -16.36 -20.81 -6.18
CA GLY A 10 -15.61 -20.99 -7.42
C GLY A 10 -14.45 -20.02 -7.56
N LEU A 11 -14.66 -18.74 -7.26
CA LEU A 11 -13.60 -17.72 -7.29
C LEU A 11 -12.52 -17.97 -6.23
N MET A 12 -12.88 -18.42 -5.03
CA MET A 12 -11.91 -18.80 -3.99
C MET A 12 -11.02 -19.96 -4.42
N LEU A 13 -11.58 -20.98 -5.08
CA LEU A 13 -10.80 -22.12 -5.59
C LEU A 13 -9.81 -21.73 -6.69
N LEU A 14 -10.07 -20.63 -7.41
CA LEU A 14 -9.17 -20.10 -8.44
C LEU A 14 -8.11 -19.15 -7.88
N ALA A 15 -8.32 -18.59 -6.67
CA ALA A 15 -7.35 -17.73 -6.02
C ALA A 15 -6.19 -18.57 -5.44
N PRO A 16 -4.92 -18.25 -5.77
CA PRO A 16 -3.80 -19.04 -5.29
C PRO A 16 -3.61 -18.85 -3.78
N TYR A 17 -3.42 -19.94 -3.05
CA TYR A 17 -2.96 -19.92 -1.66
C TYR A 17 -1.52 -19.39 -1.56
N GLN A 18 -0.98 -19.20 -0.35
CA GLN A 18 0.30 -18.49 -0.12
C GLN A 18 1.46 -19.06 -0.95
N ALA A 19 1.69 -20.37 -0.87
CA ALA A 19 2.77 -21.01 -1.64
C ALA A 19 2.48 -20.96 -3.14
N GLY A 20 1.21 -21.06 -3.55
CA GLY A 20 0.80 -20.87 -4.94
C GLY A 20 1.18 -19.49 -5.47
N ALA A 21 0.90 -18.42 -4.72
CA ALA A 21 1.27 -17.06 -5.08
C ALA A 21 2.79 -16.87 -5.17
N LEU A 22 3.54 -17.44 -4.22
CA LEU A 22 5.01 -17.43 -4.24
C LEU A 22 5.57 -18.16 -5.47
N TRP A 23 5.10 -19.38 -5.74
CA TRP A 23 5.53 -20.18 -6.89
C TRP A 23 5.19 -19.51 -8.21
N ILE A 24 3.98 -18.97 -8.36
CA ILE A 24 3.58 -18.20 -9.53
C ILE A 24 4.54 -17.01 -9.73
N GLY A 25 4.76 -16.20 -8.69
CA GLY A 25 5.65 -15.04 -8.75
C GLY A 25 7.09 -15.40 -9.14
N LEU A 26 7.65 -16.45 -8.52
CA LEU A 26 9.00 -16.95 -8.81
C LEU A 26 9.12 -17.46 -10.24
N LEU A 27 8.22 -18.36 -10.66
CA LEU A 27 8.26 -18.97 -11.99
C LEU A 27 8.06 -17.93 -13.09
N ILE A 28 7.07 -17.04 -12.95
CA ILE A 28 6.79 -16.00 -13.93
C ILE A 28 7.97 -15.02 -14.02
N THR A 29 8.53 -14.60 -12.89
CA THR A 29 9.69 -13.70 -12.89
C THR A 29 10.90 -14.38 -13.52
N PHE A 30 11.16 -15.65 -13.19
CA PHE A 30 12.25 -16.41 -13.80
C PHE A 30 12.06 -16.57 -15.31
N ILE A 31 10.89 -17.01 -15.78
CA ILE A 31 10.63 -17.27 -17.20
C ILE A 31 10.69 -15.95 -18.00
N LEU A 32 9.98 -14.91 -17.55
CA LEU A 32 9.79 -13.69 -18.32
C LEU A 32 10.95 -12.69 -18.17
N ALA A 33 11.52 -12.60 -16.97
CA ALA A 33 12.56 -11.64 -16.63
C ALA A 33 13.94 -12.25 -16.32
N GLY A 34 14.04 -13.55 -16.04
CA GLY A 34 15.30 -14.22 -15.77
C GLY A 34 16.27 -14.21 -16.96
N ASN A 35 17.56 -14.03 -16.69
CA ASN A 35 18.65 -14.18 -17.65
C ASN A 35 19.16 -15.61 -17.66
N HIS A 36 18.55 -16.41 -18.52
CA HIS A 36 18.83 -17.84 -18.66
C HIS A 36 20.26 -18.14 -19.11
N ARG A 37 20.96 -17.17 -19.71
CA ARG A 37 22.37 -17.33 -20.15
C ARG A 37 23.37 -17.09 -19.03
N ARG A 38 22.99 -16.35 -17.99
CA ARG A 38 23.87 -16.02 -16.85
C ARG A 38 23.03 -15.93 -15.58
N LEU A 39 22.95 -17.05 -14.86
CA LEU A 39 22.14 -17.19 -13.65
C LEU A 39 22.52 -16.12 -12.60
N VAL A 40 23.82 -15.90 -12.39
CA VAL A 40 24.35 -14.84 -11.53
C VAL A 40 24.55 -13.55 -12.35
N SER A 41 23.45 -12.97 -12.81
CA SER A 41 23.44 -11.65 -13.44
C SER A 41 22.78 -10.63 -12.54
N TRP A 42 23.18 -9.36 -12.67
CA TRP A 42 22.59 -8.23 -11.94
C TRP A 42 21.05 -8.22 -12.01
N ARG A 43 20.48 -8.61 -13.14
CA ARG A 43 19.03 -8.72 -13.35
C ARG A 43 18.39 -9.79 -12.46
N ASN A 44 18.97 -10.98 -12.44
CA ASN A 44 18.43 -12.09 -11.65
C ASN A 44 18.57 -11.82 -10.15
N LEU A 45 19.69 -11.21 -9.75
CA LEU A 45 19.91 -10.76 -8.38
C LEU A 45 18.87 -9.71 -7.96
N ALA A 46 18.53 -8.74 -8.83
CA ALA A 46 17.45 -7.79 -8.56
C ALA A 46 16.08 -8.48 -8.41
N CYS A 47 15.77 -9.42 -9.31
CA CYS A 47 14.51 -10.18 -9.24
C CYS A 47 14.42 -11.01 -7.96
N LEU A 48 15.53 -11.66 -7.58
CA LEU A 48 15.62 -12.42 -6.34
C LEU A 48 15.48 -11.50 -5.13
N LEU A 49 16.14 -10.35 -5.12
CA LEU A 49 16.06 -9.36 -4.04
C LEU A 49 14.61 -8.87 -3.84
N LEU A 50 13.87 -8.67 -4.92
CA LEU A 50 12.47 -8.26 -4.87
C LEU A 50 11.53 -9.36 -4.36
N LEU A 51 11.81 -10.64 -4.68
CA LEU A 51 10.95 -11.77 -4.30
C LEU A 51 11.35 -12.40 -2.97
N ALA A 52 12.59 -12.25 -2.51
CA ALA A 52 13.09 -12.86 -1.30
C ALA A 52 12.23 -12.52 -0.06
N PRO A 53 11.79 -11.26 0.17
CA PRO A 53 10.92 -10.94 1.29
C PRO A 53 9.62 -11.77 1.33
N ALA A 54 9.09 -12.15 0.16
CA ALA A 54 7.89 -12.97 0.10
C ALA A 54 8.08 -14.33 0.76
N ALA A 55 9.25 -14.96 0.59
CA ALA A 55 9.55 -16.26 1.19
C ALA A 55 9.62 -16.21 2.73
N PHE A 56 9.99 -15.07 3.30
CA PHE A 56 10.02 -14.86 4.76
C PHE A 56 8.65 -14.46 5.32
N LEU A 57 7.76 -13.94 4.47
CA LEU A 57 6.41 -13.55 4.84
C LEU A 57 5.40 -14.69 4.73
N VAL A 58 5.72 -15.77 4.00
CA VAL A 58 4.92 -17.01 4.03
C VAL A 58 4.87 -17.51 5.47
N ASP A 59 3.67 -17.82 5.95
CA ASP A 59 3.38 -18.28 7.31
C ASP A 59 3.78 -17.31 8.44
N ALA A 60 4.26 -16.09 8.15
CA ALA A 60 4.67 -15.14 9.19
C ALA A 60 3.57 -14.85 10.21
N ILE A 61 2.32 -14.90 9.76
CA ILE A 61 1.15 -14.67 10.60
C ILE A 61 0.76 -15.92 11.42
N GLU A 62 0.99 -17.14 10.91
CA GLU A 62 0.88 -18.34 11.75
C GLU A 62 1.90 -18.31 12.89
N TRP A 63 3.13 -17.86 12.59
CA TRP A 63 4.15 -17.67 13.62
C TRP A 63 3.76 -16.59 14.65
N GLU A 64 3.06 -15.53 14.22
CA GLU A 64 2.48 -14.53 15.12
C GLU A 64 1.46 -15.15 16.09
N HIS A 65 0.56 -16.00 15.60
CA HIS A 65 -0.45 -16.64 16.45
C HIS A 65 0.18 -17.60 17.45
N ARG A 66 1.24 -18.30 17.06
CA ARG A 66 2.05 -19.11 17.99
C ARG A 66 2.74 -18.24 19.04
N LEU A 67 3.28 -17.09 18.64
CA LEU A 67 3.87 -16.11 19.56
C LEU A 67 2.83 -15.57 20.56
N MET A 68 1.64 -15.18 20.10
CA MET A 68 0.55 -14.71 20.97
C MET A 68 0.06 -15.80 21.94
N ARG A 69 0.18 -17.08 21.57
CA ARG A 69 -0.09 -18.23 22.46
C ARG A 69 1.03 -18.52 23.46
N GLY A 70 2.13 -17.77 23.43
CA GLY A 70 3.26 -17.94 24.34
C GLY A 70 4.22 -19.07 23.96
N GLU A 71 4.23 -19.52 22.71
CA GLU A 71 5.18 -20.53 22.25
C GLU A 71 6.59 -19.92 22.10
N GLY A 72 7.50 -20.20 23.05
CA GLY A 72 8.83 -19.58 23.07
C GLY A 72 9.69 -19.82 21.81
N SER A 73 9.46 -20.90 21.07
CA SER A 73 10.12 -21.14 19.77
C SER A 73 9.66 -20.16 18.69
N ALA A 74 8.42 -19.67 18.76
CA ALA A 74 7.88 -18.73 17.79
C ALA A 74 8.57 -17.37 17.88
N GLU A 75 8.90 -16.88 19.08
CA GLU A 75 9.59 -15.60 19.28
C GLU A 75 10.92 -15.55 18.52
N THR A 76 11.72 -16.63 18.62
CA THR A 76 13.00 -16.73 17.93
C THR A 76 12.82 -16.73 16.43
N ILE A 77 11.85 -17.49 15.91
CA ILE A 77 11.57 -17.58 14.47
C ILE A 77 11.09 -16.23 13.92
N VAL A 78 10.11 -15.62 14.56
CA VAL A 78 9.57 -14.31 14.18
C VAL A 78 10.68 -13.25 14.20
N THR A 79 11.52 -13.23 15.23
CA THR A 79 12.68 -12.32 15.30
C THR A 79 13.62 -12.50 14.11
N TRP A 80 13.95 -13.74 13.72
CA TRP A 80 14.79 -14.00 12.56
C TRP A 80 14.12 -13.58 11.24
N VAL A 81 12.82 -13.86 11.08
CA VAL A 81 12.03 -13.42 9.92
C VAL A 81 12.13 -11.91 9.74
N PHE A 82 11.87 -11.12 10.79
CA PHE A 82 11.91 -9.65 10.68
C PHE A 82 13.32 -9.07 10.54
N ARG A 83 14.35 -9.72 11.09
CA ARG A 83 15.76 -9.36 10.79
C ARG A 83 16.10 -9.59 9.32
N CYS A 84 15.68 -10.72 8.75
CA CYS A 84 15.88 -11.01 7.34
C CYS A 84 15.13 -10.00 6.47
N LEU A 85 13.86 -9.72 6.77
CA LEU A 85 13.08 -8.72 6.05
C LEU A 85 13.73 -7.33 6.10
N PHE A 86 14.13 -6.87 7.28
CA PHE A 86 14.88 -5.62 7.44
C PHE A 86 16.16 -5.62 6.59
N GLY A 87 16.94 -6.70 6.64
CA GLY A 87 18.15 -6.85 5.83
C GLY A 87 17.89 -6.78 4.32
N PHE A 88 16.83 -7.43 3.83
CA PHE A 88 16.44 -7.36 2.42
C PHE A 88 15.95 -5.98 2.01
N THR A 89 15.16 -5.31 2.85
CA THR A 89 14.72 -3.93 2.61
C THR A 89 15.92 -2.97 2.59
N PHE A 90 16.88 -3.14 3.49
CA PHE A 90 18.12 -2.35 3.50
C PHE A 90 18.97 -2.60 2.24
N LEU A 91 19.10 -3.86 1.83
CA LEU A 91 19.75 -4.20 0.56
C LEU A 91 19.02 -3.60 -0.64
N ALA A 92 17.69 -3.51 -0.62
CA ALA A 92 16.91 -2.84 -1.66
C ALA A 92 17.16 -1.33 -1.69
N VAL A 93 17.31 -0.67 -0.52
CA VAL A 93 17.75 0.74 -0.43
C VAL A 93 19.12 0.92 -1.08
N LEU A 94 20.12 0.13 -0.64
CA LEU A 94 21.47 0.19 -1.19
C LEU A 94 21.45 -0.06 -2.71
N TRP A 95 20.71 -1.07 -3.15
CA TRP A 95 20.56 -1.40 -4.56
C TRP A 95 19.91 -0.27 -5.36
N GLY A 96 18.87 0.38 -4.82
CA GLY A 96 18.22 1.53 -5.43
C GLY A 96 19.21 2.69 -5.61
N LEU A 97 19.99 3.00 -4.57
CA LEU A 97 21.02 4.03 -4.59
C LEU A 97 22.13 3.70 -5.60
N PHE A 98 22.82 2.57 -5.44
CA PHE A 98 23.91 2.16 -6.34
C PHE A 98 23.42 1.96 -7.77
N GLY A 99 22.25 1.35 -7.93
CA GLY A 99 21.60 1.15 -9.23
C GLY A 99 21.28 2.45 -9.94
N SER A 100 20.91 3.51 -9.21
CA SER A 100 20.68 4.83 -9.82
C SER A 100 21.93 5.40 -10.50
N PHE A 101 23.13 5.06 -10.01
CA PHE A 101 24.41 5.45 -10.61
C PHE A 101 24.89 4.47 -11.69
N LEU A 102 24.81 3.18 -11.40
CA LEU A 102 25.45 2.10 -12.16
C LEU A 102 24.54 1.44 -13.20
N ALA A 103 23.23 1.74 -13.21
CA ALA A 103 22.25 1.05 -14.06
C ALA A 103 22.75 0.97 -15.51
N PRO A 104 22.92 -0.25 -16.05
CA PRO A 104 23.37 -0.46 -17.41
C PRO A 104 22.42 0.22 -18.40
N ARG A 105 22.97 0.89 -19.42
CA ARG A 105 22.19 1.51 -20.50
C ARG A 105 21.47 0.50 -21.40
N ARG A 106 21.75 -0.81 -21.28
CA ARG A 106 21.19 -1.82 -22.17
C ARG A 106 19.71 -2.03 -21.88
N ALA A 107 18.89 -1.66 -22.85
CA ALA A 107 17.46 -1.90 -22.80
C ALA A 107 17.16 -3.40 -22.74
N TRP A 108 16.57 -3.84 -21.63
CA TRP A 108 16.12 -5.23 -21.40
C TRP A 108 14.87 -5.58 -22.22
N ARG A 109 14.84 -6.79 -22.81
CA ARG A 109 13.68 -7.34 -23.52
C ARG A 109 13.13 -8.56 -22.78
N PRO A 110 11.80 -8.74 -22.72
CA PRO A 110 11.20 -10.00 -22.29
C PRO A 110 11.72 -11.19 -23.12
N ASN A 111 11.78 -12.36 -22.49
CA ASN A 111 12.22 -13.60 -23.14
C ASN A 111 11.16 -14.24 -24.06
N VAL A 112 9.94 -13.70 -24.07
CA VAL A 112 8.78 -14.26 -24.79
C VAL A 112 8.18 -13.24 -25.76
N PRO A 113 7.49 -13.68 -26.84
CA PRO A 113 6.89 -12.77 -27.81
C PRO A 113 5.74 -11.95 -27.20
N ARG A 114 5.50 -10.75 -27.75
CA ARG A 114 4.45 -9.83 -27.28
C ARG A 114 3.06 -10.47 -27.21
N LYS A 115 2.69 -11.32 -28.17
CA LYS A 115 1.39 -12.00 -28.15
C LYS A 115 1.21 -12.85 -26.88
N ALA A 116 2.25 -13.58 -26.48
CA ALA A 116 2.23 -14.35 -25.23
C ALA A 116 2.12 -13.44 -24.00
N LEU A 117 2.84 -12.31 -23.98
CA LEU A 117 2.71 -11.33 -22.89
C LEU A 117 1.30 -10.74 -22.79
N VAL A 118 0.63 -10.47 -23.91
CA VAL A 118 -0.75 -9.98 -23.88
C VAL A 118 -1.67 -11.04 -23.26
N VAL A 119 -1.58 -12.29 -23.71
CA VAL A 119 -2.41 -13.39 -23.18
C VAL A 119 -2.17 -13.60 -21.69
N VAL A 120 -0.90 -13.72 -21.27
CA VAL A 120 -0.55 -13.89 -19.85
C VAL A 120 -0.97 -12.67 -19.02
N GLY A 121 -0.83 -11.46 -19.54
CA GLY A 121 -1.27 -10.23 -18.88
C GLY A 121 -2.78 -10.19 -18.67
N LEU A 122 -3.58 -10.59 -19.66
CA LEU A 122 -5.04 -10.68 -19.53
C LEU A 122 -5.44 -11.77 -18.52
N LEU A 123 -4.79 -12.94 -18.56
CA LEU A 123 -5.01 -14.00 -17.56
C LEU A 123 -4.65 -13.54 -16.15
N ALA A 124 -3.58 -12.76 -15.99
CA ALA A 124 -3.21 -12.18 -14.70
C ALA A 124 -4.27 -11.20 -14.19
N VAL A 125 -4.85 -10.35 -15.06
CA VAL A 125 -5.97 -9.47 -14.69
C VAL A 125 -7.20 -10.27 -14.23
N VAL A 126 -7.55 -11.34 -14.96
CA VAL A 126 -8.65 -12.24 -14.56
C VAL A 126 -8.37 -12.90 -13.22
N LEU A 127 -7.12 -13.36 -12.99
CA LEU A 127 -6.72 -13.92 -11.71
C LEU A 127 -6.83 -12.89 -10.58
N ASN A 128 -6.40 -11.64 -10.82
CA ASN A 128 -6.51 -10.54 -9.86
C ASN A 128 -7.98 -10.26 -9.51
N ALA A 129 -8.87 -10.29 -10.50
CA ALA A 129 -10.31 -10.18 -10.26
C ALA A 129 -10.82 -11.35 -9.39
N CYS A 130 -10.40 -12.59 -9.70
CA CYS A 130 -10.76 -13.76 -8.89
C CYS A 130 -10.27 -13.62 -7.44
N VAL A 131 -9.06 -13.11 -7.22
CA VAL A 131 -8.54 -12.83 -5.87
C VAL A 131 -9.37 -11.77 -5.17
N VAL A 132 -9.62 -10.61 -5.79
CA VAL A 132 -10.35 -9.50 -5.16
C VAL A 132 -11.79 -9.88 -4.82
N PHE A 133 -12.51 -10.52 -5.75
CA PHE A 133 -13.92 -10.87 -5.56
C PHE A 133 -14.12 -12.20 -4.83
N GLY A 134 -13.13 -13.10 -4.88
CA GLY A 134 -13.11 -14.36 -4.15
C GLY A 134 -12.72 -14.19 -2.69
N ARG A 135 -11.96 -13.15 -2.34
CA ARG A 135 -11.53 -12.92 -0.96
C ARG A 135 -12.31 -11.82 -0.27
N PHE A 136 -12.43 -11.96 1.04
CA PHE A 136 -13.09 -10.96 1.87
C PHE A 136 -12.13 -9.77 2.05
N PRO A 137 -12.64 -8.52 1.99
CA PRO A 137 -11.81 -7.35 2.19
C PRO A 137 -11.03 -7.36 3.51
N ASP A 138 -9.92 -6.65 3.52
CA ASP A 138 -9.19 -6.36 4.74
C ASP A 138 -9.92 -5.34 5.63
N ASP A 139 -9.51 -5.23 6.89
CA ASP A 139 -10.07 -4.32 7.87
C ASP A 139 -10.04 -2.86 7.39
N ALA A 140 -8.94 -2.41 6.78
CA ALA A 140 -8.82 -1.05 6.25
C ALA A 140 -9.84 -0.77 5.16
N GLY A 141 -10.13 -1.78 4.33
CA GLY A 141 -11.15 -1.68 3.30
C GLY A 141 -12.58 -1.64 3.87
N ILE A 142 -12.85 -2.41 4.92
CA ILE A 142 -14.16 -2.42 5.59
C ILE A 142 -14.39 -1.09 6.29
N TYR A 143 -13.42 -0.61 7.05
CA TYR A 143 -13.51 0.61 7.83
C TYR A 143 -13.49 1.87 6.96
N SER A 144 -12.73 1.89 5.86
CA SER A 144 -12.84 2.98 4.87
C SER A 144 -14.21 3.02 4.20
N ASN A 145 -14.81 1.86 3.91
CA ASN A 145 -16.15 1.77 3.34
C ASN A 145 -17.21 2.22 4.36
N LEU A 146 -17.07 1.82 5.63
CA LEU A 146 -17.94 2.29 6.72
C LEU A 146 -17.81 3.80 6.91
N GLY A 147 -16.60 4.35 6.95
CA GLY A 147 -16.36 5.80 7.04
C GLY A 147 -16.97 6.58 5.87
N ALA A 148 -16.92 6.02 4.65
CA ALA A 148 -17.61 6.59 3.49
C ALA A 148 -19.13 6.59 3.68
N GLN A 149 -19.71 5.52 4.22
CA GLN A 149 -21.14 5.46 4.50
C GLN A 149 -21.53 6.47 5.59
N ARG A 150 -20.76 6.55 6.68
CA ARG A 150 -20.98 7.54 7.74
C ARG A 150 -20.96 8.96 7.20
N TRP A 151 -20.01 9.26 6.31
CA TRP A 151 -19.99 10.57 5.65
C TRP A 151 -21.25 10.84 4.82
N LEU A 152 -21.81 9.83 4.16
CA LEU A 152 -23.08 9.99 3.43
C LEU A 152 -24.29 10.15 4.35
N GLU A 153 -24.26 9.56 5.55
CA GLU A 153 -25.36 9.60 6.53
C GLU A 153 -25.38 10.91 7.34
N THR A 154 -24.21 11.38 7.78
CA THR A 154 -24.08 12.58 8.63
C THR A 154 -23.86 13.85 7.82
N GLY A 155 -23.38 13.74 6.58
CA GLY A 155 -22.94 14.87 5.77
C GLY A 155 -21.53 15.36 6.11
N THR A 156 -20.85 14.74 7.07
CA THR A 156 -19.53 15.14 7.57
C THR A 156 -18.54 13.97 7.66
N LEU A 157 -17.26 14.25 7.54
CA LEU A 157 -16.19 13.26 7.66
C LEU A 157 -16.24 12.58 9.02
N PRO A 158 -15.95 11.27 9.09
CA PRO A 158 -16.10 10.46 10.29
C PRO A 158 -15.07 10.75 11.40
N TYR A 159 -14.20 11.75 11.23
CA TYR A 159 -13.17 12.10 12.21
C TYR A 159 -13.82 12.53 13.52
N GLY A 160 -13.54 11.81 14.61
CA GLY A 160 -14.15 12.07 15.91
C GLY A 160 -15.59 11.57 16.09
N ASP A 161 -16.14 10.79 15.15
CA ASP A 161 -17.48 10.19 15.28
C ASP A 161 -17.49 9.22 16.49
N PRO A 162 -18.28 9.48 17.54
CA PRO A 162 -18.35 8.62 18.72
C PRO A 162 -18.96 7.26 18.42
N GLY A 163 -19.84 7.15 17.42
CA GLY A 163 -20.46 5.88 17.02
C GLY A 163 -19.48 4.93 16.34
N LEU A 164 -18.34 5.45 15.87
CA LEU A 164 -17.29 4.62 15.28
C LEU A 164 -16.26 4.14 16.29
N LYS A 165 -16.35 4.51 17.58
CA LYS A 165 -15.43 4.04 18.62
C LYS A 165 -15.57 2.53 18.82
N GLY A 166 -14.49 1.80 18.55
CA GLY A 166 -14.43 0.36 18.83
C GLY A 166 -14.17 0.08 20.31
N PRO A 167 -14.52 -1.10 20.82
CA PRO A 167 -14.25 -1.50 22.21
C PRO A 167 -12.76 -1.48 22.57
N ASP A 168 -11.88 -1.67 21.58
CA ASP A 168 -10.43 -1.77 21.78
C ASP A 168 -9.67 -0.45 21.52
N SER A 169 -10.36 0.62 21.06
CA SER A 169 -9.76 1.94 20.82
C SER A 169 -10.53 3.02 21.59
N PRO A 170 -10.09 3.36 22.82
CA PRO A 170 -10.86 4.22 23.73
C PRO A 170 -11.00 5.68 23.26
N GLY A 171 -10.21 6.13 22.29
CA GLY A 171 -10.20 7.50 21.75
C GLY A 171 -11.10 7.69 20.53
N HIS A 172 -10.73 7.04 19.42
CA HIS A 172 -11.36 7.11 18.10
C HIS A 172 -11.34 5.72 17.46
N GLY A 173 -12.41 5.27 16.79
CA GLY A 173 -12.37 3.92 16.19
C GLY A 173 -12.01 3.87 14.72
N ALA A 174 -11.70 2.67 14.24
CA ALA A 174 -10.93 2.43 13.02
C ALA A 174 -11.52 3.03 11.73
N ALA A 175 -12.85 3.23 11.65
CA ALA A 175 -13.47 3.87 10.49
C ALA A 175 -13.24 5.38 10.41
N ALA A 176 -12.82 6.02 11.50
CA ALA A 176 -12.53 7.45 11.58
C ALA A 176 -11.08 7.80 11.20
N THR A 177 -10.25 6.84 10.77
CA THR A 177 -8.78 7.00 10.76
C THR A 177 -8.20 7.11 9.34
N TYR A 178 -8.97 6.70 8.34
CA TYR A 178 -8.55 6.69 6.94
C TYR A 178 -8.76 8.05 6.27
N SER A 179 -8.12 8.24 5.11
CA SER A 179 -8.16 9.51 4.40
C SER A 179 -9.49 9.77 3.69
N PRO A 180 -9.84 11.05 3.42
CA PRO A 180 -11.03 11.39 2.65
C PRO A 180 -11.01 10.80 1.23
N VAL A 181 -9.81 10.61 0.66
CA VAL A 181 -9.67 10.02 -0.68
C VAL A 181 -10.12 8.56 -0.68
N LEU A 182 -9.79 7.80 0.37
CA LEU A 182 -10.24 6.42 0.50
C LEU A 182 -11.75 6.36 0.74
N PHE A 183 -12.33 7.28 1.52
CA PHE A 183 -13.79 7.34 1.67
C PHE A 183 -14.49 7.62 0.33
N LEU A 184 -14.05 8.66 -0.40
CA LEU A 184 -14.60 9.02 -1.71
C LEU A 184 -14.47 7.88 -2.73
N ALA A 185 -13.42 7.07 -2.66
CA ALA A 185 -13.24 5.93 -3.56
C ALA A 185 -14.33 4.86 -3.42
N HIS A 186 -14.99 4.75 -2.26
CA HIS A 186 -16.06 3.76 -2.02
C HIS A 186 -17.44 4.27 -2.42
N MET A 187 -17.70 5.57 -2.31
CA MET A 187 -19.04 6.15 -2.49
C MET A 187 -19.71 5.81 -3.84
N PRO A 188 -19.01 5.86 -5.00
CA PRO A 188 -19.64 5.50 -6.28
C PRO A 188 -20.19 4.07 -6.28
N PHE A 189 -19.49 3.14 -5.63
CA PHE A 189 -19.89 1.74 -5.56
C PHE A 189 -21.01 1.51 -4.55
N GLN A 190 -21.03 2.25 -3.43
CA GLN A 190 -22.19 2.23 -2.52
C GLN A 190 -23.45 2.76 -3.21
N PHE A 191 -23.34 3.81 -4.03
CA PHE A 191 -24.46 4.32 -4.81
C PHE A 191 -24.96 3.30 -5.83
N LEU A 192 -24.04 2.65 -6.54
CA LEU A 192 -24.37 1.64 -7.56
C LEU A 192 -25.04 0.39 -6.95
N LEU A 193 -24.58 -0.06 -5.79
CA LEU A 193 -25.05 -1.28 -5.13
C LEU A 193 -26.28 -1.05 -4.24
N GLY A 194 -26.75 0.19 -4.14
CA GLY A 194 -27.79 0.61 -3.22
C GLY A 194 -27.19 1.12 -1.91
N ARG A 195 -27.52 2.36 -1.56
CA ARG A 195 -27.12 2.95 -0.28
C ARG A 195 -27.79 2.16 0.85
N SER A 196 -27.00 1.69 1.81
CA SER A 196 -27.55 1.39 3.12
C SER A 196 -28.05 2.70 3.72
N HIS A 197 -29.34 2.77 4.02
CA HIS A 197 -29.95 3.94 4.65
C HIS A 197 -30.04 3.68 6.15
N ASN A 198 -29.20 4.35 6.92
CA ASN A 198 -29.35 4.50 8.36
C ASN A 198 -29.64 5.98 8.68
N ALA A 199 -30.26 6.22 9.82
CA ALA A 199 -30.38 7.58 10.36
C ALA A 199 -28.97 8.09 10.77
N ALA A 200 -28.76 9.41 10.75
CA ALA A 200 -27.47 10.00 11.06
C ALA A 200 -26.97 9.65 12.48
N ASP A 201 -27.90 9.48 13.42
CA ASP A 201 -27.70 9.13 14.83
C ASP A 201 -27.72 7.61 15.09
N ALA A 202 -27.85 6.76 14.06
CA ALA A 202 -27.81 5.32 14.22
C ALA A 202 -26.44 4.85 14.71
N ASP A 203 -26.42 3.98 15.72
CA ASP A 203 -25.21 3.38 16.28
C ASP A 203 -24.66 2.28 15.34
N PRO A 204 -23.45 2.43 14.77
CA PRO A 204 -22.79 1.42 13.94
C PRO A 204 -22.59 0.05 14.60
N MET A 205 -22.59 0.01 15.94
CA MET A 205 -22.47 -1.22 16.72
C MET A 205 -23.82 -1.91 16.96
N SER A 206 -24.94 -1.24 16.68
CA SER A 206 -26.27 -1.81 16.81
C SER A 206 -26.54 -2.89 15.77
N VAL A 207 -27.26 -3.94 16.16
CA VAL A 207 -27.77 -4.99 15.26
C VAL A 207 -28.71 -4.43 14.18
N SER A 208 -29.34 -3.28 14.44
CA SER A 208 -30.21 -2.60 13.47
C SER A 208 -29.43 -1.83 12.39
N TYR A 209 -28.13 -1.61 12.58
CA TYR A 209 -27.33 -0.84 11.66
C TYR A 209 -27.02 -1.63 10.38
N ARG A 210 -27.33 -1.03 9.24
CA ARG A 210 -27.08 -1.63 7.93
C ARG A 210 -25.69 -1.23 7.46
N TRP A 211 -24.76 -2.17 7.52
CA TRP A 211 -23.40 -1.99 7.04
C TRP A 211 -23.34 -1.80 5.51
N PRO A 212 -22.30 -1.14 4.98
CA PRO A 212 -22.14 -0.99 3.53
C PRO A 212 -21.82 -2.34 2.90
N PRO A 213 -22.23 -2.57 1.63
CA PRO A 213 -21.92 -3.80 0.94
C PRO A 213 -20.41 -3.97 0.77
N LEU A 214 -19.88 -5.14 1.17
CA LEU A 214 -18.46 -5.50 1.02
C LEU A 214 -17.97 -5.43 -0.44
N LEU A 215 -18.89 -5.68 -1.38
CA LEU A 215 -18.61 -5.58 -2.80
C LEU A 215 -18.18 -4.16 -3.20
N ALA A 216 -18.60 -3.11 -2.49
CA ALA A 216 -18.13 -1.75 -2.73
C ALA A 216 -16.61 -1.63 -2.48
N THR A 217 -16.12 -2.22 -1.39
CA THR A 217 -14.68 -2.29 -1.10
C THR A 217 -13.93 -3.11 -2.15
N GLN A 218 -14.45 -4.28 -2.54
CA GLN A 218 -13.83 -5.11 -3.57
C GLN A 218 -13.73 -4.37 -4.91
N LEU A 219 -14.78 -3.65 -5.31
CA LEU A 219 -14.78 -2.83 -6.53
C LEU A 219 -13.79 -1.66 -6.44
N ALA A 220 -13.68 -1.01 -5.28
CA ALA A 220 -12.69 0.05 -5.04
C ALA A 220 -11.26 -0.50 -5.14
N CYS A 221 -10.94 -1.61 -4.47
CA CYS A 221 -9.65 -2.29 -4.58
C CYS A 221 -9.31 -2.67 -6.03
N PHE A 222 -10.26 -3.30 -6.74
CA PHE A 222 -10.05 -3.71 -8.12
C PHE A 222 -9.84 -2.50 -9.05
N THR A 223 -10.53 -1.39 -8.80
CA THR A 223 -10.35 -0.15 -9.57
C THR A 223 -8.94 0.40 -9.40
N PHE A 224 -8.43 0.51 -8.16
CA PHE A 224 -7.04 0.93 -7.94
C PHE A 224 -6.04 -0.06 -8.53
N GLN A 225 -6.32 -1.36 -8.48
CA GLN A 225 -5.49 -2.35 -9.15
C GLN A 225 -5.42 -2.11 -10.66
N LEU A 226 -6.56 -1.92 -11.32
CA LEU A 226 -6.59 -1.62 -12.76
C LEU A 226 -5.83 -0.33 -13.07
N LEU A 227 -5.93 0.71 -12.23
CA LEU A 227 -5.14 1.94 -12.37
C LEU A 227 -3.64 1.66 -12.29
N ALA A 228 -3.19 0.84 -11.32
CA ALA A 228 -1.79 0.43 -11.21
C ALA A 228 -1.30 -0.33 -12.47
N LEU A 229 -2.10 -1.26 -12.99
CA LEU A 229 -1.76 -2.02 -14.20
C LEU A 229 -1.69 -1.13 -15.43
N VAL A 230 -2.65 -0.22 -15.61
CA VAL A 230 -2.64 0.77 -16.70
C VAL A 230 -1.40 1.67 -16.58
N ALA A 231 -1.09 2.15 -15.37
CA ALA A 231 0.09 2.97 -15.12
C ALA A 231 1.38 2.23 -15.52
N LEU A 232 1.57 0.99 -15.07
CA LEU A 232 2.74 0.16 -15.39
C LEU A 232 2.85 -0.10 -16.89
N PHE A 233 1.74 -0.37 -17.57
CA PHE A 233 1.73 -0.53 -19.02
C PHE A 233 2.21 0.76 -19.72
N VAL A 234 1.66 1.92 -19.31
CA VAL A 234 2.03 3.23 -19.86
C VAL A 234 3.51 3.54 -19.58
N ILE A 235 3.98 3.31 -18.36
CA ILE A 235 5.40 3.48 -17.98
C ILE A 235 6.29 2.62 -18.88
N GLY A 236 6.03 1.32 -18.98
CA GLY A 236 6.83 0.41 -19.80
C GLY A 236 6.82 0.78 -21.28
N ARG A 237 5.66 1.21 -21.81
CA ARG A 237 5.55 1.72 -23.18
C ARG A 237 6.36 2.98 -23.40
N GLN A 238 6.34 3.92 -22.46
CA GLN A 238 7.11 5.16 -22.55
C GLN A 238 8.62 4.94 -22.38
N LEU A 239 9.01 3.97 -21.55
CA LEU A 239 10.40 3.60 -21.35
C LEU A 239 11.00 2.91 -22.58
N ARG A 240 10.20 2.11 -23.29
CA ARG A 240 10.68 1.36 -24.44
C ARG A 240 9.60 1.05 -25.47
N ASP A 241 8.70 0.14 -25.14
CA ASP A 241 7.71 -0.42 -26.06
C ASP A 241 6.59 -1.15 -25.30
N ALA A 242 5.54 -1.56 -26.02
CA ALA A 242 4.40 -2.25 -25.43
C ALA A 242 4.74 -3.62 -24.83
N SER A 243 5.82 -4.29 -25.27
CA SER A 243 6.23 -5.57 -24.70
C SER A 243 6.76 -5.37 -23.28
N LEU A 244 7.54 -4.30 -23.05
CA LEU A 244 7.94 -3.92 -21.70
C LEU A 244 6.74 -3.52 -20.84
N GLY A 245 5.77 -2.80 -21.40
CA GLY A 245 4.52 -2.46 -20.71
C GLY A 245 3.78 -3.69 -20.16
N TRP A 246 3.50 -4.68 -21.02
CA TRP A 246 2.84 -5.92 -20.60
C TRP A 246 3.64 -6.73 -19.59
N LEU A 247 4.97 -6.73 -19.74
CA LEU A 247 5.85 -7.43 -18.83
C LEU A 247 5.82 -6.83 -17.42
N LEU A 248 5.82 -5.50 -17.29
CA LEU A 248 5.65 -4.84 -15.98
C LEU A 248 4.28 -5.14 -15.37
N VAL A 249 3.21 -5.13 -16.18
CA VAL A 249 1.87 -5.55 -15.77
C VAL A 249 1.89 -6.96 -15.18
N ILE A 250 2.47 -7.92 -15.90
CA ILE A 250 2.51 -9.33 -15.45
C ILE A 250 3.32 -9.48 -14.16
N LEU A 251 4.53 -8.89 -14.11
CA LEU A 251 5.41 -9.02 -12.95
C LEU A 251 4.77 -8.44 -11.68
N TYR A 252 4.04 -7.33 -11.80
CA TYR A 252 3.31 -6.76 -10.67
C TYR A 252 2.05 -7.55 -10.32
N ALA A 253 1.18 -7.81 -11.30
CA ALA A 253 -0.10 -8.50 -11.10
C ALA A 253 0.06 -9.92 -10.53
N LEU A 254 1.17 -10.59 -10.88
CA LEU A 254 1.49 -11.94 -10.40
C LEU A 254 2.55 -11.93 -9.30
N SER A 255 2.91 -10.76 -8.77
CA SER A 255 3.80 -10.71 -7.60
C SER A 255 3.09 -11.32 -6.39
N PRO A 256 3.82 -12.04 -5.52
CA PRO A 256 3.23 -12.64 -4.32
C PRO A 256 2.61 -11.58 -3.40
N PHE A 257 3.20 -10.39 -3.32
CA PHE A 257 2.68 -9.28 -2.50
C PHE A 257 1.33 -8.75 -2.99
N VAL A 258 1.09 -8.77 -4.31
CA VAL A 258 -0.20 -8.36 -4.90
C VAL A 258 -1.21 -9.51 -4.78
N LEU A 259 -0.83 -10.73 -5.20
CA LEU A 259 -1.72 -11.90 -5.09
C LEU A 259 -2.08 -12.25 -3.63
N GLY A 260 -1.30 -11.78 -2.66
CA GLY A 260 -1.47 -12.03 -1.24
C GLY A 260 -0.70 -13.26 -0.78
N LEU A 261 -0.04 -13.13 0.37
CA LEU A 261 0.75 -14.16 1.05
C LEU A 261 0.07 -14.65 2.32
N GLY A 262 -1.27 -14.64 2.37
CA GLY A 262 -1.94 -15.10 3.59
C GLY A 262 -3.44 -14.89 3.65
N GLN A 263 -4.19 -15.47 2.73
CA GLN A 263 -5.57 -15.79 3.05
C GLN A 263 -5.80 -17.18 2.51
N ASP A 264 -5.54 -18.18 3.35
CA ASP A 264 -6.08 -19.49 3.07
C ASP A 264 -7.60 -19.39 3.12
N ALA A 265 -8.22 -20.19 2.25
CA ALA A 265 -9.65 -20.24 2.12
C ALA A 265 -10.26 -20.46 3.50
N VAL A 266 -11.26 -19.63 3.81
CA VAL A 266 -12.19 -19.78 4.93
C VAL A 266 -12.25 -21.23 5.45
N GLY A 267 -11.53 -21.49 6.54
CA GLY A 267 -11.65 -22.73 7.28
C GLY A 267 -12.93 -22.73 8.10
N TYR A 268 -13.45 -23.91 8.41
CA TYR A 268 -14.45 -24.08 9.45
C TYR A 268 -13.81 -24.86 10.58
N VAL A 269 -13.71 -24.26 11.77
CA VAL A 269 -13.37 -24.97 13.01
C VAL A 269 -14.67 -25.04 13.80
N ASP A 270 -15.16 -26.24 14.09
CA ASP A 270 -16.42 -26.49 14.80
C ASP A 270 -17.66 -25.83 14.18
N GLY A 271 -17.70 -25.73 12.85
CA GLY A 271 -18.78 -25.04 12.13
C GLY A 271 -18.71 -23.50 12.22
N VAL A 272 -17.74 -22.96 12.95
CA VAL A 272 -17.41 -21.53 12.98
C VAL A 272 -16.42 -21.22 11.88
N ARG A 273 -16.72 -20.16 11.14
CA ARG A 273 -15.93 -19.68 10.02
C ARG A 273 -14.64 -19.05 10.54
N VAL A 274 -13.55 -19.81 10.60
CA VAL A 274 -12.24 -19.32 11.06
C VAL A 274 -11.45 -18.84 9.86
N ARG A 275 -11.08 -17.57 9.92
CA ARG A 275 -10.31 -16.91 8.88
C ARG A 275 -8.85 -17.16 9.21
N GLU A 276 -8.12 -17.83 8.32
CA GLU A 276 -6.68 -17.89 8.49
C GLU A 276 -6.12 -16.48 8.25
N PRO A 277 -5.43 -15.93 9.25
CA PRO A 277 -4.92 -14.58 9.20
C PRO A 277 -3.69 -14.57 8.28
N GLY A 278 -3.50 -13.48 7.55
CA GLY A 278 -2.37 -13.40 6.64
C GLY A 278 -2.37 -12.15 5.74
N ILE A 279 -1.33 -11.99 4.91
CA ILE A 279 -1.11 -10.78 4.11
C ILE A 279 -1.98 -10.80 2.87
N GLY A 280 -3.11 -10.09 2.90
CA GLY A 280 -4.14 -10.22 1.86
C GLY A 280 -3.84 -9.57 0.52
N GLY A 281 -2.76 -8.78 0.38
CA GLY A 281 -2.36 -8.19 -0.90
C GLY A 281 -3.47 -7.35 -1.53
N LEU A 282 -4.07 -7.84 -2.62
CA LEU A 282 -5.16 -7.20 -3.37
C LEU A 282 -6.44 -6.88 -2.57
N VAL A 283 -6.60 -7.40 -1.35
CA VAL A 283 -7.74 -7.03 -0.48
C VAL A 283 -7.43 -5.88 0.49
N TYR A 284 -6.19 -5.41 0.57
CA TYR A 284 -5.74 -4.31 1.44
C TYR A 284 -5.76 -2.98 0.69
N ILE A 285 -6.87 -2.24 0.75
CA ILE A 285 -6.99 -0.99 -0.03
C ILE A 285 -5.92 0.05 0.35
N SER A 286 -5.52 0.09 1.62
CA SER A 286 -4.44 0.94 2.15
C SER A 286 -3.08 0.65 1.51
N HIS A 287 -2.88 -0.57 0.98
CA HIS A 287 -1.65 -1.01 0.34
C HIS A 287 -1.70 -0.96 -1.20
N ILE A 288 -2.89 -0.79 -1.79
CA ILE A 288 -3.06 -0.75 -3.26
C ILE A 288 -3.27 0.67 -3.74
N ALA A 289 -4.11 1.45 -3.05
CA ALA A 289 -4.49 2.79 -3.52
C ALA A 289 -3.31 3.77 -3.56
N PRO A 290 -2.46 3.91 -2.51
CA PRO A 290 -1.32 4.83 -2.58
C PRO A 290 -0.29 4.42 -3.66
N PRO A 291 0.13 3.13 -3.79
CA PRO A 291 1.03 2.73 -4.87
C PRO A 291 0.40 2.88 -6.27
N ALA A 292 -0.89 2.62 -6.46
CA ALA A 292 -1.56 2.84 -7.74
C ALA A 292 -1.50 4.31 -8.18
N LEU A 293 -1.79 5.24 -7.26
CA LEU A 293 -1.71 6.68 -7.52
C LEU A 293 -0.27 7.15 -7.74
N LEU A 294 0.70 6.58 -7.01
CA LEU A 294 2.11 6.85 -7.24
C LEU A 294 2.57 6.35 -8.62
N LEU A 295 2.16 5.15 -9.04
CA LEU A 295 2.46 4.64 -10.39
C LEU A 295 1.80 5.52 -11.46
N MET A 296 0.56 5.97 -11.25
CA MET A 296 -0.09 6.94 -12.15
C MET A 296 0.69 8.25 -12.23
N THR A 297 1.22 8.73 -11.11
CA THR A 297 2.09 9.91 -11.04
C THR A 297 3.32 9.75 -11.92
N PHE A 298 3.97 8.58 -11.87
CA PHE A 298 5.08 8.24 -12.76
C PHE A 298 4.67 8.13 -14.23
N ALA A 299 3.51 7.54 -14.53
CA ALA A 299 3.00 7.48 -15.90
C ALA A 299 2.76 8.89 -16.49
N LEU A 300 2.52 9.87 -15.61
CA LEU A 300 2.28 11.28 -15.90
C LEU A 300 3.54 12.16 -15.77
N LEU A 301 4.74 11.59 -15.68
CA LEU A 301 6.01 12.31 -15.48
C LEU A 301 6.34 13.38 -16.54
N ARG A 302 5.67 13.34 -17.70
CA ARG A 302 5.79 14.36 -18.76
C ARG A 302 4.80 15.53 -18.61
N LYS A 303 3.87 15.45 -17.67
CA LYS A 303 2.79 16.42 -17.42
C LYS A 303 2.93 16.94 -15.98
N PRO A 304 3.79 17.93 -15.72
CA PRO A 304 4.20 18.29 -14.35
C PRO A 304 3.02 18.59 -13.42
N VAL A 305 2.01 19.35 -13.87
CA VAL A 305 0.80 19.64 -13.07
C VAL A 305 0.09 18.36 -12.64
N LEU A 306 -0.13 17.42 -13.57
CA LEU A 306 -0.83 16.18 -13.28
C LEU A 306 0.01 15.22 -12.43
N ALA A 307 1.34 15.22 -12.60
CA ALA A 307 2.22 14.49 -11.71
C ALA A 307 2.21 15.07 -10.28
N GLY A 308 2.20 16.41 -10.15
CA GLY A 308 2.06 17.07 -8.86
C GLY A 308 0.74 16.71 -8.19
N ALA A 309 -0.37 16.82 -8.92
CA ALA A 309 -1.69 16.45 -8.43
C ALA A 309 -1.78 14.96 -8.06
N GLY A 310 -1.21 14.08 -8.89
CA GLY A 310 -1.15 12.64 -8.63
C GLY A 310 -0.35 12.32 -7.35
N LEU A 311 0.78 12.98 -7.14
CA LEU A 311 1.56 12.79 -5.92
C LEU A 311 0.79 13.31 -4.71
N GLY A 312 0.14 14.46 -4.83
CA GLY A 312 -0.73 15.01 -3.79
C GLY A 312 -1.87 14.05 -3.42
N LEU A 313 -2.50 13.40 -4.40
CA LEU A 313 -3.54 12.39 -4.17
C LEU A 313 -2.97 11.13 -3.51
N ALA A 314 -1.79 10.67 -3.92
CA ALA A 314 -1.10 9.55 -3.28
C ALA A 314 -0.76 9.87 -1.80
N SER A 315 -0.24 11.08 -1.55
CA SER A 315 0.04 11.62 -0.21
C SER A 315 -1.21 11.80 0.64
N ALA A 316 -2.33 12.11 0.01
CA ALA A 316 -3.63 12.19 0.69
C ALA A 316 -4.14 10.79 1.06
N CYS A 317 -3.83 9.74 0.29
CA CYS A 317 -4.21 8.37 0.63
C CYS A 317 -3.38 7.78 1.79
N ALA A 318 -2.07 8.03 1.78
CA ALA A 318 -1.11 7.65 2.81
C ALA A 318 0.00 8.70 2.84
N TYR A 319 0.64 8.95 3.97
CA TYR A 319 1.56 10.10 4.10
C TYR A 319 2.94 9.91 3.43
N PHE A 320 3.48 8.68 3.39
CA PHE A 320 4.85 8.43 2.91
C PHE A 320 5.16 8.92 1.47
N PRO A 321 4.23 8.92 0.48
CA PRO A 321 4.49 9.49 -0.84
C PRO A 321 4.81 10.98 -0.80
N ALA A 322 4.41 11.72 0.24
CA ALA A 322 4.78 13.14 0.38
C ALA A 322 6.32 13.32 0.45
N LEU A 323 7.02 12.34 1.01
CA LEU A 323 8.48 12.32 1.14
C LEU A 323 9.19 12.15 -0.20
N MET A 324 8.45 11.75 -1.26
CA MET A 324 8.97 11.70 -2.63
C MET A 324 8.91 13.05 -3.33
N ALA A 325 8.18 14.03 -2.79
CA ALA A 325 8.01 15.34 -3.43
C ALA A 325 9.33 16.05 -3.74
N PRO A 326 10.37 16.05 -2.87
CA PRO A 326 11.66 16.64 -3.19
C PRO A 326 12.34 15.98 -4.40
N ALA A 327 12.26 14.65 -4.54
CA ALA A 327 12.82 13.94 -5.68
C ALA A 327 12.10 14.30 -7.00
N PHE A 328 10.77 14.36 -6.99
CA PHE A 328 10.00 14.85 -8.15
C PHE A 328 10.29 16.32 -8.47
N LEU A 329 10.41 17.17 -7.46
CA LEU A 329 10.80 18.56 -7.64
C LEU A 329 12.18 18.65 -8.31
N GLY A 330 13.15 17.87 -7.84
CA GLY A 330 14.48 17.78 -8.44
C GLY A 330 14.41 17.38 -9.91
N TRP A 331 13.67 16.32 -10.21
CA TRP A 331 13.47 15.86 -11.59
C TRP A 331 13.02 17.00 -12.53
N TYR A 332 12.04 17.80 -12.12
CA TYR A 332 11.54 18.91 -12.94
C TYR A 332 12.44 20.15 -12.90
N LEU A 333 13.07 20.44 -11.76
CA LEU A 333 13.96 21.59 -11.57
C LEU A 333 15.18 21.48 -12.49
N TRP A 334 15.88 20.35 -12.43
CA TRP A 334 17.12 20.14 -13.17
C TRP A 334 16.91 20.01 -14.68
N ARG A 335 15.72 19.55 -15.10
CA ARG A 335 15.33 19.48 -16.52
C ARG A 335 14.74 20.78 -17.05
N ARG A 336 14.62 21.83 -16.21
CA ARG A 336 13.89 23.08 -16.51
C ARG A 336 12.48 22.82 -17.07
N ALA A 337 11.85 21.75 -16.60
CA ALA A 337 10.67 21.15 -17.21
C ALA A 337 9.38 21.42 -16.42
N GLY A 338 9.27 22.60 -15.81
CA GLY A 338 8.06 23.01 -15.09
C GLY A 338 7.99 22.57 -13.64
N ALA A 339 9.06 22.78 -12.87
CA ALA A 339 9.07 22.58 -11.42
C ALA A 339 7.91 23.32 -10.72
N TRP A 340 7.66 24.58 -11.09
CA TRP A 340 6.54 25.34 -10.55
C TRP A 340 5.18 24.71 -10.90
N LYS A 341 5.04 24.16 -12.11
CA LYS A 341 3.80 23.50 -12.56
C LYS A 341 3.52 22.25 -11.71
N PHE A 342 4.57 21.49 -11.41
CA PHE A 342 4.49 20.37 -10.46
C PHE A 342 4.06 20.84 -9.07
N LEU A 343 4.72 21.86 -8.52
CA LEU A 343 4.39 22.42 -7.20
C LEU A 343 2.94 22.91 -7.13
N VAL A 344 2.44 23.58 -8.18
CA VAL A 344 1.04 24.02 -8.24
C VAL A 344 0.09 22.82 -8.20
N GLY A 345 0.34 21.78 -9.00
CA GLY A 345 -0.50 20.57 -8.96
C GLY A 345 -0.51 19.90 -7.58
N PHE A 346 0.66 19.78 -6.95
CA PHE A 346 0.81 19.19 -5.61
C PHE A 346 0.11 20.04 -4.54
N ALA A 347 0.36 21.35 -4.54
CA ALA A 347 -0.21 22.28 -3.58
C ALA A 347 -1.74 22.37 -3.71
N VAL A 348 -2.29 22.40 -4.92
CA VAL A 348 -3.75 22.44 -5.13
C VAL A 348 -4.42 21.23 -4.51
N VAL A 349 -3.93 20.02 -4.77
CA VAL A 349 -4.52 18.80 -4.17
C VAL A 349 -4.31 18.75 -2.66
N GLY A 350 -3.14 19.16 -2.17
CA GLY A 350 -2.87 19.23 -0.73
C GLY A 350 -3.83 20.19 -0.03
N LEU A 351 -3.99 21.41 -0.55
CA LEU A 351 -4.91 22.43 -0.02
C LEU A 351 -6.37 21.99 -0.11
N LEU A 352 -6.78 21.33 -1.21
CA LEU A 352 -8.13 20.78 -1.33
C LEU A 352 -8.38 19.68 -0.27
N THR A 353 -7.42 18.80 -0.06
CA THR A 353 -7.54 17.73 0.95
C THR A 353 -7.65 18.32 2.35
N VAL A 354 -6.76 19.25 2.71
CA VAL A 354 -6.81 19.95 4.00
C VAL A 354 -8.09 20.75 4.17
N GLY A 355 -8.53 21.47 3.12
CA GLY A 355 -9.77 22.23 3.13
C GLY A 355 -11.01 21.37 3.30
N VAL A 356 -11.04 20.17 2.69
CA VAL A 356 -12.10 19.19 2.88
C VAL A 356 -12.10 18.68 4.32
N ILE A 357 -10.94 18.28 4.86
CA ILE A 357 -10.84 17.85 6.27
C ILE A 357 -11.32 18.96 7.20
N TRP A 358 -10.84 20.19 7.01
CA TRP A 358 -11.23 21.33 7.85
C TRP A 358 -12.73 21.60 7.80
N LYS A 359 -13.31 21.66 6.61
CA LYS A 359 -14.70 22.08 6.41
C LYS A 359 -15.71 20.98 6.74
N MET A 360 -15.35 19.73 6.49
CA MET A 360 -16.28 18.61 6.58
C MET A 360 -16.10 17.81 7.86
N THR A 361 -15.13 18.10 8.73
CA THR A 361 -15.06 17.44 10.05
C THR A 361 -15.91 18.22 11.05
N ASP A 362 -16.95 17.58 11.57
CA ASP A 362 -17.72 18.16 12.67
C ASP A 362 -16.99 17.98 13.99
N ASP A 363 -16.99 19.04 14.79
CA ASP A 363 -16.37 19.05 16.11
C ASP A 363 -17.35 19.60 17.15
N PRO A 364 -18.26 18.76 17.64
CA PRO A 364 -19.25 19.19 18.63
C PRO A 364 -18.63 19.60 19.97
N GLN A 365 -17.34 19.31 20.20
CA GLN A 365 -16.63 19.57 21.46
C GLN A 365 -15.63 20.74 21.38
N GLY A 366 -15.49 21.40 20.22
CA GLY A 366 -14.59 22.55 20.04
C GLY A 366 -13.09 22.24 20.14
N ARG A 367 -12.68 20.98 19.91
CA ARG A 367 -11.27 20.52 19.85
C ARG A 367 -10.50 21.00 18.61
N GLY A 368 -11.18 21.34 17.51
CA GLY A 368 -10.68 21.69 16.19
C GLY A 368 -10.57 20.49 15.23
N ALA A 369 -11.01 20.66 13.98
CA ALA A 369 -10.95 19.62 12.93
C ALA A 369 -9.55 19.02 12.72
N ALA A 370 -8.50 19.86 12.74
CA ALA A 370 -7.13 19.39 12.59
C ALA A 370 -6.70 18.49 13.76
N LYS A 371 -7.12 18.81 14.98
CA LYS A 371 -6.83 17.99 16.16
C LYS A 371 -7.58 16.66 16.08
N LEU A 372 -8.87 16.66 15.72
CA LEU A 372 -9.64 15.43 15.51
C LEU A 372 -9.04 14.53 14.45
N PHE A 373 -8.63 15.10 13.31
CA PHE A 373 -7.96 14.39 12.24
C PHE A 373 -6.65 13.77 12.73
N LEU A 374 -5.80 14.56 13.39
CA LEU A 374 -4.51 14.08 13.89
C LEU A 374 -4.67 13.02 14.97
N GLU A 375 -5.57 13.20 15.95
CA GLU A 375 -5.84 12.18 16.96
C GLU A 375 -6.39 10.90 16.30
N SER A 376 -7.41 11.01 15.45
CA SER A 376 -7.99 9.82 14.79
C SER A 376 -6.98 9.09 13.90
N THR A 377 -6.12 9.82 13.19
CA THR A 377 -5.17 9.22 12.25
C THR A 377 -3.90 8.73 12.97
N LEU A 378 -3.30 9.54 13.84
CA LEU A 378 -2.06 9.20 14.53
C LEU A 378 -2.29 8.17 15.62
N GLU A 379 -3.34 8.27 16.44
CA GLU A 379 -3.60 7.24 17.46
C GLU A 379 -3.82 5.87 16.83
N HIS A 380 -4.43 5.82 15.64
CA HIS A 380 -4.60 4.57 14.92
C HIS A 380 -3.30 4.04 14.32
N GLN A 381 -2.43 4.91 13.79
CA GLN A 381 -1.19 4.50 13.12
C GLN A 381 -0.01 4.27 14.08
N GLU A 382 0.01 4.94 15.23
CA GLU A 382 1.12 4.89 16.19
C GLU A 382 0.72 4.22 17.53
N GLY A 383 -0.58 4.05 17.78
CA GLY A 383 -1.12 3.61 19.06
C GLY A 383 -1.07 4.73 20.11
N ALA A 384 -2.08 4.84 20.98
CA ALA A 384 -1.96 5.68 22.19
C ALA A 384 -0.99 5.06 23.22
N ARG A 385 -0.67 3.78 23.05
CA ARG A 385 0.30 2.98 23.80
C ARG A 385 1.04 2.05 22.84
N ALA A 386 2.28 1.69 23.17
CA ALA A 386 3.17 0.88 22.32
C ALA A 386 2.64 -0.55 22.00
N ASP A 387 1.58 -0.99 22.67
CA ASP A 387 0.88 -2.27 22.52
C ASP A 387 -0.39 -2.19 21.66
N GLN A 388 -0.72 -1.02 21.09
CA GLN A 388 -1.95 -0.81 20.32
C GLN A 388 -1.63 -0.61 18.83
N TYR A 389 -2.16 -1.50 17.97
CA TYR A 389 -2.24 -1.52 16.49
C TYR A 389 -1.07 -0.99 15.64
N GLY A 390 -0.56 0.23 15.85
CA GLY A 390 0.67 0.77 15.25
C GLY A 390 1.97 0.16 15.77
N GLY A 391 1.92 -0.45 16.96
CA GLY A 391 2.98 -1.28 17.52
C GLY A 391 2.87 -2.75 17.11
N SER A 392 2.68 -3.03 15.80
CA SER A 392 2.56 -4.41 15.34
C SER A 392 3.75 -5.25 15.86
N PRO A 393 3.50 -6.38 16.55
CA PRO A 393 4.56 -7.29 16.99
C PRO A 393 5.35 -7.81 15.78
N LEU A 394 4.75 -7.76 14.59
CA LEU A 394 5.35 -8.11 13.30
C LEU A 394 6.19 -6.97 12.72
N SER A 395 7.20 -6.53 13.47
CA SER A 395 8.19 -5.59 12.95
C SER A 395 9.57 -5.83 13.57
N PHE A 396 10.62 -5.44 12.85
CA PHE A 396 11.98 -5.45 13.40
C PHE A 396 12.05 -4.64 14.71
N TRP A 397 11.39 -3.48 14.74
CA TRP A 397 11.40 -2.59 15.90
C TRP A 397 10.69 -3.14 17.12
N ALA A 398 9.59 -3.89 16.95
CA ALA A 398 8.88 -4.51 18.06
C ALA A 398 9.75 -5.55 18.79
N HIS A 399 10.55 -6.31 18.05
CA HIS A 399 11.52 -7.27 18.61
C HIS A 399 12.83 -6.64 19.10
N HIS A 400 12.98 -5.32 18.93
CA HIS A 400 14.17 -4.57 19.31
C HIS A 400 13.81 -3.25 20.02
N PRO A 401 13.07 -3.30 21.15
CA PRO A 401 12.47 -2.11 21.76
C PRO A 401 13.50 -1.08 22.24
N GLN A 402 14.69 -1.51 22.67
CA GLN A 402 15.77 -0.60 23.04
C GLN A 402 16.28 0.20 21.83
N LEU A 403 16.47 -0.47 20.68
CA LEU A 403 16.85 0.21 19.45
C LEU A 403 15.73 1.14 18.98
N ALA A 404 14.48 0.67 18.98
CA ALA A 404 13.32 1.50 18.61
C ALA A 404 13.23 2.76 19.47
N LYS A 405 13.44 2.64 20.80
CA LYS A 405 13.46 3.76 21.73
C LYS A 405 14.58 4.75 21.38
N THR A 406 15.80 4.29 21.11
CA THR A 406 16.91 5.16 20.71
C THR A 406 16.65 5.87 19.39
N TRP A 407 16.05 5.18 18.41
CA TRP A 407 15.76 5.73 17.09
C TRP A 407 14.60 6.73 17.06
N LYS A 408 13.63 6.57 17.97
CA LYS A 408 12.49 7.48 18.15
C LYS A 408 12.76 8.58 19.17
N ALA A 409 13.83 8.48 19.97
CA ALA A 409 14.17 9.51 20.94
C ALA A 409 14.58 10.82 20.22
N PRO A 410 13.96 11.96 20.54
CA PRO A 410 14.43 13.26 20.10
C PRO A 410 15.89 13.48 20.48
N LEU A 411 16.73 13.95 19.53
CA LEU A 411 18.10 14.34 19.83
C LEU A 411 18.18 15.67 20.59
N ARG A 412 17.14 16.52 20.47
CA ARG A 412 17.09 17.82 21.12
C ARG A 412 15.65 18.23 21.47
N GLY A 413 15.41 18.49 22.75
CA GLY A 413 14.08 18.85 23.27
C GLY A 413 13.08 17.71 23.11
N ASP A 414 11.79 18.04 23.05
CA ASP A 414 10.71 17.04 22.96
C ASP A 414 10.21 16.82 21.53
N SER A 415 10.88 17.38 20.52
CA SER A 415 10.42 17.34 19.14
C SER A 415 10.83 16.06 18.41
N GLN A 416 9.84 15.29 17.97
CA GLN A 416 10.02 14.10 17.13
C GLN A 416 10.72 14.38 15.79
N LEU A 417 10.71 15.65 15.33
CA LEU A 417 11.44 16.10 14.14
C LEU A 417 12.96 16.06 14.31
N THR A 418 13.45 15.90 15.54
CA THR A 418 14.87 15.76 15.84
C THR A 418 15.28 14.31 16.09
N SER A 419 14.35 13.35 15.96
CA SER A 419 14.67 11.94 16.11
C SER A 419 15.59 11.45 14.98
N PRO A 420 16.50 10.50 15.24
CA PRO A 420 17.33 9.89 14.20
C PRO A 420 16.52 9.36 13.01
N ALA A 421 15.38 8.70 13.28
CA ALA A 421 14.50 8.16 12.25
C ALA A 421 13.98 9.28 11.31
N PHE A 422 13.44 10.37 11.86
CA PHE A 422 12.95 11.48 11.06
C PHE A 422 14.09 12.15 10.26
N LEU A 423 15.24 12.40 10.88
CA LEU A 423 16.37 13.06 10.22
C LEU A 423 16.93 12.23 9.06
N ILE A 424 17.01 10.91 9.21
CA ILE A 424 17.42 10.01 8.12
C ILE A 424 16.40 10.06 6.98
N LEU A 425 15.12 9.98 7.29
CA LEU A 425 14.06 10.03 6.29
C LEU A 425 14.01 11.38 5.54
N ALA A 426 14.16 12.49 6.27
CA ALA A 426 14.28 13.82 5.70
C ALA A 426 15.55 13.97 4.85
N GLY A 427 16.68 13.46 5.34
CA GLY A 427 17.95 13.42 4.61
C GLY A 427 17.87 12.64 3.31
N LEU A 428 17.24 11.47 3.31
CA LEU A 428 17.01 10.66 2.10
C LEU A 428 16.06 11.35 1.12
N SER A 429 15.02 12.02 1.63
CA SER A 429 14.10 12.81 0.81
C SER A 429 14.85 13.96 0.12
N LEU A 430 15.66 14.72 0.85
CA LEU A 430 16.51 15.79 0.32
C LEU A 430 17.58 15.27 -0.65
N LEU A 431 18.18 14.12 -0.35
CA LEU A 431 19.10 13.45 -1.26
C LEU A 431 18.41 13.15 -2.59
N GLY A 432 17.13 12.77 -2.57
CA GLY A 432 16.30 12.63 -3.76
C GLY A 432 16.26 13.88 -4.65
N LEU A 433 16.11 15.07 -4.07
CA LEU A 433 16.12 16.36 -4.78
C LEU A 433 17.44 16.59 -5.53
N LEU A 434 18.57 16.30 -4.86
CA LEU A 434 19.91 16.49 -5.40
C LEU A 434 20.26 15.42 -6.45
N MET A 435 19.87 14.17 -6.19
CA MET A 435 20.19 13.03 -7.04
C MET A 435 19.35 12.97 -8.32
N ALA A 436 18.15 13.57 -8.35
CA ALA A 436 17.28 13.62 -9.54
C ALA A 436 17.77 14.61 -10.64
N GLY A 437 19.09 14.78 -10.77
CA GLY A 437 19.77 15.70 -11.68
C GLY A 437 19.51 15.45 -13.17
N PRO A 438 20.08 16.30 -14.06
CA PRO A 438 19.75 16.30 -15.49
C PRO A 438 20.15 15.01 -16.22
N TRP A 439 21.09 14.24 -15.65
CA TRP A 439 21.63 12.98 -16.20
C TRP A 439 20.77 11.75 -15.86
N VAL A 440 19.78 11.90 -14.98
CA VAL A 440 18.97 10.78 -14.49
C VAL A 440 17.95 10.39 -15.54
N THR A 441 17.96 9.12 -15.96
CA THR A 441 16.92 8.56 -16.83
C THR A 441 15.67 8.22 -16.00
N PRO A 442 14.47 8.09 -16.60
CA PRO A 442 13.28 7.72 -15.84
C PRO A 442 13.43 6.40 -15.06
N ALA A 443 14.20 5.44 -15.58
CA ALA A 443 14.49 4.18 -14.87
C ALA A 443 15.38 4.40 -13.63
N ARG A 444 16.39 5.26 -13.72
CA ARG A 444 17.23 5.63 -12.56
C ARG A 444 16.44 6.44 -11.54
N PHE A 445 15.52 7.29 -12.01
CA PHE A 445 14.62 8.04 -11.15
C PHE A 445 13.66 7.10 -10.39
N ALA A 446 13.14 6.05 -11.04
CA ALA A 446 12.35 5.04 -10.37
C ALA A 446 13.13 4.32 -9.26
N LEU A 447 14.39 3.95 -9.50
CA LEU A 447 15.27 3.34 -8.48
C LEU A 447 15.52 4.28 -7.29
N LEU A 448 15.73 5.57 -7.56
CA LEU A 448 15.87 6.58 -6.51
C LEU A 448 14.60 6.69 -5.66
N LEU A 449 13.43 6.60 -6.28
CA LEU A 449 12.16 6.69 -5.57
C LEU A 449 11.82 5.44 -4.76
N VAL A 450 12.36 4.26 -5.10
CA VAL A 450 12.24 3.03 -4.28
C VAL A 450 12.95 3.18 -2.93
N VAL A 451 13.95 4.05 -2.83
CA VAL A 451 14.69 4.30 -1.57
C VAL A 451 13.75 4.82 -0.47
N VAL A 452 12.82 5.71 -0.81
CA VAL A 452 11.91 6.33 0.17
C VAL A 452 10.99 5.31 0.86
N PRO A 453 10.19 4.49 0.17
CA PRO A 453 9.31 3.52 0.81
C PRO A 453 10.09 2.39 1.48
N ALA A 454 11.24 1.99 0.93
CA ALA A 454 12.09 1.00 1.57
C ALA A 454 12.71 1.56 2.87
N ALA A 455 13.19 2.80 2.87
CA ALA A 455 13.69 3.45 4.09
C ALA A 455 12.59 3.77 5.10
N PHE A 456 11.36 3.95 4.64
CA PHE A 456 10.19 4.11 5.52
C PHE A 456 9.79 2.79 6.20
N GLN A 457 10.08 1.65 5.58
CA GLN A 457 9.91 0.31 6.15
C GLN A 457 11.07 -0.10 7.08
N LEU A 458 12.23 0.56 6.95
CA LEU A 458 13.35 0.41 7.88
C LEU A 458 13.04 1.13 9.17
#